data_AF-A0A6V7ITH7-F1
#
_entry.id   AF-A0A6V7ITH7-F1
#
_cell.length_a   1.000
_cell.length_b   1.000
_cell.length_c   1.000
_cell.angle_alpha   90.00
_cell.angle_beta   90.00
_cell.angle_gamma   90.00
#
_symmetry.space_group_name_H-M   'P 1'
#
loop_
_entity.id
_entity.type
_entity.pdbx_description
1 polymer ?
#
loop_
_entity_poly.entity_id
_entity_poly.type
_entity_poly.pdbx_seq_one_letter_code
_entity_poly.pdbx_strand_id
1 'polypeptide(L)'
;KPGKVAVSLANKLFVDKKIKLKEKYQELAEDVFDSEVENINFAQAINAAKTINDWAAEATNDKIKDILKPDDLNGAVAVVANAVYFKGAWLKPFNKKATKKLDFHLSSQDTKKVDTMVVKDTFSYGTVPHVKAHFVELPYK
;
A
#
# COMPACT_ATOMS: atom_id res chain seq x y z
N LYS A 1 -1.27 12.76 -20.73
CA LYS A 1 -2.44 11.85 -20.85
C LYS A 1 -2.79 11.37 -19.44
N PRO A 2 -4.04 11.48 -18.94
CA PRO A 2 -4.35 10.99 -17.59
C PRO A 2 -4.21 9.47 -17.61
N GLY A 3 -3.23 8.98 -16.85
CA GLY A 3 -2.60 7.67 -17.01
C GLY A 3 -3.38 6.49 -16.48
N LYS A 4 -2.98 5.30 -16.95
CA LYS A 4 -3.36 3.96 -16.50
C LYS A 4 -3.39 3.85 -14.97
N VAL A 5 -4.13 2.86 -14.46
CA VAL A 5 -4.03 2.43 -13.06
C VAL A 5 -2.55 2.23 -12.70
N ALA A 6 -2.09 2.94 -11.67
CA ALA A 6 -0.81 2.68 -11.04
C ALA A 6 -1.05 1.69 -9.89
N VAL A 7 -0.66 0.44 -10.09
CA VAL A 7 -0.52 -0.54 -9.01
C VAL A 7 0.97 -0.76 -8.82
N SER A 8 1.41 -0.67 -7.58
CA SER A 8 2.71 -1.18 -7.17
C SER A 8 2.51 -2.16 -6.02
N LEU A 9 3.08 -3.34 -6.19
CA LEU A 9 3.15 -4.40 -5.20
C LEU A 9 4.62 -4.78 -5.10
N ALA A 10 5.21 -4.60 -3.93
CA ALA A 10 6.59 -4.98 -3.69
C ALA A 10 6.69 -5.83 -2.43
N ASN A 11 7.42 -6.94 -2.55
CA ASN A 11 7.76 -7.84 -1.47
C ASN A 11 9.29 -7.96 -1.42
N LYS A 12 9.86 -7.91 -0.22
CA LYS A 12 11.30 -8.11 -0.06
C LYS A 12 11.60 -8.73 1.28
N LEU A 13 12.53 -9.69 1.26
CA LEU A 13 13.08 -10.28 2.47
C LEU A 13 14.46 -9.65 2.74
N PHE A 14 14.58 -8.98 3.89
CA PHE A 14 15.86 -8.48 4.37
C PHE A 14 16.40 -9.44 5.44
N VAL A 15 17.65 -9.87 5.31
CA VAL A 15 18.26 -10.84 6.22
C VAL A 15 19.56 -10.28 6.80
N ASP A 16 19.86 -10.57 8.06
CA ASP A 16 21.13 -10.14 8.63
C ASP A 16 22.30 -10.69 7.81
N LYS A 17 23.29 -9.83 7.51
CA LYS A 17 24.48 -10.20 6.73
C LYS A 17 25.30 -11.35 7.32
N LYS A 18 25.14 -11.67 8.61
CA LYS A 18 25.80 -12.82 9.26
C LYS A 18 25.19 -14.15 8.85
N ILE A 19 24.02 -14.15 8.24
CA ILE A 19 23.32 -15.35 7.78
C ILE A 19 23.65 -15.57 6.31
N LYS A 20 24.35 -16.67 6.01
CA LYS A 20 24.56 -17.13 4.64
C LYS A 20 23.28 -17.81 4.15
N LEU A 21 22.58 -17.15 3.24
CA LEU A 21 21.43 -17.74 2.56
C LEU A 21 21.88 -18.86 1.61
N LYS A 22 21.01 -19.86 1.43
CA LYS A 22 21.21 -20.88 0.42
C LYS A 22 20.93 -20.25 -0.94
N GLU A 23 21.85 -20.41 -1.90
CA GLU A 23 21.70 -19.88 -3.27
C GLU A 23 20.36 -20.28 -3.88
N LYS A 24 19.99 -21.56 -3.76
CA LYS A 24 18.68 -22.08 -4.23
C LYS A 24 17.46 -21.36 -3.62
N TYR A 25 17.57 -20.81 -2.42
CA TYR A 25 16.48 -20.04 -1.81
C TYR A 25 16.38 -18.64 -2.41
N GLN A 26 17.51 -18.01 -2.73
CA GLN A 26 17.54 -16.71 -3.39
C GLN A 26 16.95 -16.81 -4.80
N GLU A 27 17.37 -17.82 -5.56
CA GLU A 27 16.81 -18.13 -6.89
C GLU A 27 15.29 -18.32 -6.83
N LEU A 28 14.79 -19.12 -5.87
CA LEU A 28 13.35 -19.37 -5.74
C LEU A 28 12.56 -18.12 -5.32
N ALA A 29 13.13 -17.27 -4.47
CA ALA A 29 12.48 -16.04 -4.02
C ALA A 29 12.27 -15.05 -5.18
N GLU A 30 13.28 -14.90 -6.03
CA GLU A 30 13.23 -14.06 -7.23
C GLU A 30 12.28 -14.67 -8.28
N ASP A 31 12.48 -15.95 -8.64
CA ASP A 31 11.76 -16.58 -9.77
C ASP A 31 10.28 -16.85 -9.49
N VAL A 32 9.90 -17.13 -8.24
CA VAL A 32 8.53 -17.58 -7.89
C VAL A 32 7.69 -16.48 -7.25
N PHE A 33 8.30 -15.62 -6.44
CA PHE A 33 7.57 -14.66 -5.61
C PHE A 33 7.75 -13.21 -6.04
N ASP A 34 8.54 -12.95 -7.09
CA ASP A 34 8.95 -11.59 -7.50
C ASP A 34 9.45 -10.80 -6.27
N SER A 35 10.15 -11.51 -5.39
CA SER A 35 10.60 -11.01 -4.09
C SER A 35 12.11 -11.06 -4.06
N GLU A 36 12.73 -9.90 -4.07
CA GLU A 36 14.16 -9.79 -3.86
C GLU A 36 14.53 -10.26 -2.45
N VAL A 37 15.75 -10.78 -2.31
CA VAL A 37 16.33 -11.07 -0.99
C VAL A 37 17.62 -10.27 -0.84
N GLU A 38 17.72 -9.48 0.22
CA GLU A 38 18.87 -8.61 0.44
C GLU A 38 19.48 -8.87 1.82
N ASN A 39 20.80 -9.09 1.85
CA ASN A 39 21.55 -9.17 3.08
C ASN A 39 21.97 -7.76 3.54
N ILE A 40 21.48 -7.32 4.70
CA ILE A 40 21.81 -6.01 5.29
C ILE A 40 22.36 -6.14 6.71
N ASN A 41 22.96 -5.06 7.21
CA ASN A 41 23.60 -5.06 8.52
C ASN A 41 22.66 -4.54 9.62
N PHE A 42 21.88 -5.41 10.27
CA PHE A 42 20.97 -4.97 11.34
C PHE A 42 21.69 -4.41 12.57
N ALA A 43 22.98 -4.72 12.77
CA ALA A 43 23.79 -4.07 13.81
C ALA A 43 23.97 -2.55 13.57
N GLN A 44 23.76 -2.06 12.34
CA GLN A 44 23.66 -0.64 12.01
C GLN A 44 22.20 -0.24 11.81
N ALA A 45 21.42 -0.31 12.89
CA ALA A 45 19.96 -0.15 12.86
C ALA A 45 19.47 1.10 12.10
N ILE A 46 20.16 2.24 12.23
CA ILE A 46 19.81 3.48 11.50
C ILE A 46 19.94 3.29 9.98
N ASN A 47 21.04 2.71 9.52
CA ASN A 47 21.27 2.47 8.10
C ASN A 47 20.36 1.38 7.56
N ALA A 48 20.16 0.30 8.33
CA ALA A 48 19.27 -0.79 7.93
C ALA A 48 17.81 -0.31 7.81
N ALA A 49 17.32 0.48 8.77
CA ALA A 49 16.00 1.09 8.68
C ALA A 49 15.89 2.02 7.47
N LYS A 50 16.91 2.82 7.21
CA LYS A 50 16.97 3.67 6.01
C LYS A 50 16.88 2.85 4.73
N THR A 51 17.65 1.77 4.60
CA THR A 51 17.60 0.89 3.41
C THR A 51 16.21 0.33 3.17
N ILE A 52 15.55 -0.18 4.22
CA ILE A 52 14.20 -0.74 4.12
C ILE A 52 13.16 0.33 3.75
N ASN A 53 13.28 1.52 4.35
CA ASN A 53 12.39 2.65 4.09
C ASN A 53 12.58 3.24 2.69
N ASP A 54 13.82 3.35 2.20
CA ASP A 54 14.14 3.80 0.85
C ASP A 54 13.57 2.81 -0.20
N TRP A 55 13.72 1.51 0.04
CA TRP A 55 13.12 0.47 -0.81
C TRP A 55 11.59 0.62 -0.88
N ALA A 56 10.92 0.82 0.26
CA ALA A 56 9.47 1.01 0.30
C ALA A 56 9.05 2.30 -0.43
N ALA A 57 9.83 3.37 -0.31
CA ALA A 57 9.59 4.65 -0.99
C ALA A 57 9.72 4.49 -2.50
N GLU A 58 10.79 3.87 -2.97
CA GLU A 58 11.01 3.60 -4.39
C GLU A 58 9.89 2.74 -4.97
N ALA A 59 9.59 1.61 -4.32
CA ALA A 59 8.51 0.73 -4.72
C ALA A 59 7.16 1.46 -4.81
N THR A 60 6.88 2.40 -3.92
CA THR A 60 5.57 3.04 -3.81
C THR A 60 5.47 4.42 -4.47
N ASN A 61 6.44 4.82 -5.31
CA ASN A 61 6.51 6.16 -5.89
C ASN A 61 6.44 7.26 -4.80
N ASP A 62 7.27 7.11 -3.77
CA ASP A 62 7.40 8.03 -2.63
C ASP A 62 6.14 8.16 -1.76
N LYS A 63 5.20 7.19 -1.81
CA LYS A 63 3.95 7.26 -1.03
C LYS A 63 4.04 6.60 0.33
N ILE A 64 4.95 5.66 0.51
CA ILE A 64 5.21 4.99 1.77
C ILE A 64 6.71 5.14 2.05
N LYS A 65 7.07 5.93 3.06
CA LYS A 65 8.48 6.30 3.32
C LYS A 65 9.03 5.81 4.65
N ASP A 66 8.16 5.50 5.60
CA ASP A 66 8.56 5.20 6.97
C ASP A 66 7.81 3.95 7.44
N ILE A 67 8.19 2.79 6.89
CA ILE A 67 7.55 1.51 7.25
C ILE A 67 8.06 0.96 8.58
N LEU A 68 9.27 1.34 8.99
CA LEU A 68 9.81 1.01 10.30
C LEU A 68 10.82 2.05 10.81
N LYS A 69 11.08 1.99 12.11
CA LYS A 69 12.09 2.80 12.82
C LYS A 69 13.31 1.94 13.15
N PRO A 70 14.49 2.54 13.38
CA PRO A 70 15.69 1.81 13.80
C PRO A 70 15.47 0.90 15.01
N ASP A 71 14.67 1.35 15.99
CA ASP A 71 14.39 0.60 17.22
C ASP A 71 13.62 -0.71 16.96
N ASP A 72 12.87 -0.79 15.86
CA ASP A 72 12.11 -1.98 15.47
C ASP A 72 13.04 -3.13 15.01
N LEU A 73 14.32 -2.84 14.74
CA LEU A 73 15.32 -3.81 14.27
C LEU A 73 16.13 -4.44 15.42
N ASN A 74 15.85 -4.08 16.68
CA ASN A 74 16.62 -4.61 17.81
C ASN A 74 16.44 -6.13 17.94
N GLY A 75 17.54 -6.88 17.80
CA GLY A 75 17.53 -8.34 17.84
C GLY A 75 16.93 -9.01 16.59
N ALA A 76 16.58 -8.24 15.55
CA ALA A 76 16.08 -8.79 14.30
C ALA A 76 17.18 -9.58 13.57
N VAL A 77 16.81 -10.74 13.04
CA VAL A 77 17.66 -11.56 12.16
C VAL A 77 17.14 -11.60 10.73
N ALA A 78 15.87 -11.26 10.54
CA ALA A 78 15.22 -11.09 9.26
C ALA A 78 14.02 -10.13 9.37
N VAL A 79 13.70 -9.44 8.29
CA VAL A 79 12.52 -8.59 8.12
C VAL A 79 11.83 -8.96 6.81
N VAL A 80 10.55 -9.33 6.89
CA VAL A 80 9.70 -9.52 5.71
C VAL A 80 8.91 -8.24 5.51
N ALA A 81 9.15 -7.55 4.39
CA ALA A 81 8.50 -6.29 4.09
C ALA A 81 7.56 -6.44 2.88
N ASN A 82 6.37 -5.85 3.00
CA ASN A 82 5.39 -5.75 1.93
C ASN A 82 4.92 -4.30 1.83
N ALA A 83 4.92 -3.76 0.60
CA ALA A 83 4.46 -2.42 0.32
C ALA A 83 3.49 -2.44 -0.88
N VAL A 84 2.27 -1.94 -0.64
CA VAL A 84 1.21 -1.88 -1.66
C VAL A 84 0.75 -0.45 -1.85
N TYR A 85 0.83 0.03 -3.10
CA TYR A 85 0.34 1.33 -3.51
C TYR A 85 -0.61 1.20 -4.70
N PHE A 86 -1.77 1.84 -4.58
CA PHE A 86 -2.77 1.86 -5.64
C PHE A 86 -3.26 3.28 -5.90
N LYS A 87 -3.23 3.68 -7.17
CA LYS A 87 -3.86 4.91 -7.65
C LYS A 87 -4.44 4.70 -9.04
N GLY A 88 -5.74 4.47 -9.09
CA GLY A 88 -6.50 4.30 -10.33
C GLY A 88 -7.15 5.60 -10.82
N ALA A 89 -7.22 5.77 -12.13
CA ALA A 89 -8.14 6.73 -12.75
C ALA A 89 -9.49 6.05 -12.93
N TRP A 90 -10.57 6.66 -12.42
CA TRP A 90 -11.91 6.15 -12.63
C TRP A 90 -12.28 6.08 -14.11
N LEU A 91 -12.99 5.03 -14.52
CA LEU A 91 -13.57 4.93 -15.85
C LEU A 91 -14.55 6.07 -16.10
N LYS A 92 -15.38 6.36 -15.09
CA LYS A 92 -16.32 7.49 -15.02
C LYS A 92 -15.82 8.51 -13.98
N PRO A 93 -15.08 9.55 -14.36
CA PRO A 93 -14.42 10.45 -13.41
C PRO A 93 -15.38 11.43 -12.73
N PHE A 94 -15.05 11.79 -11.50
CA PHE A 94 -15.75 12.83 -10.75
C PHE A 94 -15.32 14.23 -11.21
N ASN A 95 -16.29 15.13 -11.39
CA ASN A 95 -16.00 16.53 -11.63
C ASN A 95 -15.53 17.20 -10.32
N LYS A 96 -14.28 17.67 -10.28
CA LYS A 96 -13.72 18.34 -9.08
C LYS A 96 -14.56 19.52 -8.59
N LYS A 97 -15.26 20.24 -9.48
CA LYS A 97 -16.13 21.36 -9.11
C LYS A 97 -17.43 20.93 -8.41
N ALA A 98 -17.80 19.65 -8.54
CA ALA A 98 -18.97 19.08 -7.86
C ALA A 98 -18.63 18.53 -6.47
N THR A 99 -17.35 18.42 -6.11
CA THR A 99 -16.92 18.08 -4.75
C THR A 99 -17.36 19.16 -3.77
N LYS A 100 -18.01 18.76 -2.69
CA LYS A 100 -18.53 19.68 -1.67
C LYS A 100 -18.36 19.11 -0.27
N LYS A 101 -18.34 20.00 0.73
CA LYS A 101 -18.31 19.62 2.15
C LYS A 101 -19.67 19.07 2.56
N LEU A 102 -19.74 17.77 2.84
CA LEU A 102 -20.93 17.10 3.38
C LEU A 102 -20.61 16.43 4.71
N ASP A 103 -21.65 16.14 5.47
CA ASP A 103 -21.55 15.49 6.77
C ASP A 103 -21.12 14.02 6.62
N PHE A 104 -20.14 13.61 7.42
CA PHE A 104 -19.68 12.23 7.58
C PHE A 104 -19.82 11.84 9.04
N HIS A 105 -20.57 10.77 9.30
CA HIS A 105 -20.84 10.29 10.65
C HIS A 105 -19.72 9.35 11.11
N LEU A 106 -18.89 9.81 12.04
CA LEU A 106 -17.78 9.03 12.62
C LEU A 106 -18.30 8.01 13.63
N SER A 107 -19.41 8.33 14.29
CA SER A 107 -20.16 7.48 15.20
C SER A 107 -21.62 7.93 15.25
N SER A 108 -22.44 7.34 16.13
CA SER A 108 -23.82 7.80 16.35
C SER A 108 -23.92 9.21 16.95
N GLN A 109 -22.83 9.72 17.55
CA GLN A 109 -22.82 11.01 18.25
C GLN A 109 -21.89 12.05 17.61
N ASP A 110 -20.97 11.62 16.73
CA ASP A 110 -19.93 12.48 16.17
C ASP A 110 -20.07 12.60 14.65
N THR A 111 -20.02 13.83 14.15
CA THR A 111 -20.19 14.17 12.73
C THR A 111 -19.21 15.24 12.32
N LYS A 112 -18.55 15.03 11.18
CA LYS A 112 -17.56 15.95 10.62
C LYS A 112 -17.86 16.26 9.17
N LYS A 113 -17.62 17.50 8.73
CA LYS A 113 -17.70 17.87 7.32
C LYS A 113 -16.44 17.42 6.56
N VAL A 114 -16.62 16.65 5.49
CA VAL A 114 -15.53 16.14 4.64
C VAL A 114 -15.77 16.47 3.16
N ASP A 115 -14.69 16.56 2.38
CA ASP A 115 -14.81 16.72 0.93
C ASP A 115 -15.39 15.45 0.31
N THR A 116 -16.64 15.53 -0.12
CA THR A 116 -17.37 14.40 -0.71
C THR A 116 -17.47 14.61 -2.21
N MET A 117 -16.94 13.65 -2.98
CA MET A 117 -17.05 13.66 -4.44
C MET A 117 -18.47 13.27 -4.85
N VAL A 118 -19.02 13.93 -5.87
CA VAL A 118 -20.39 13.68 -6.35
C VAL A 118 -20.39 13.42 -7.85
N VAL A 119 -21.08 12.36 -8.26
CA VAL A 119 -21.33 12.01 -9.66
C VAL A 119 -22.74 11.42 -9.77
N LYS A 120 -23.39 11.65 -10.91
CA LYS A 120 -24.64 10.97 -11.28
C LYS A 120 -24.39 10.23 -12.58
N ASP A 121 -24.37 8.91 -12.51
CA ASP A 121 -24.12 8.03 -13.64
C ASP A 121 -24.71 6.63 -13.34
N THR A 122 -24.65 5.73 -14.33
CA THR A 122 -25.05 4.32 -14.17
C THR A 122 -23.89 3.49 -13.63
N PHE A 123 -24.12 2.79 -12.52
CA PHE A 123 -23.16 1.90 -11.87
C PHE A 123 -23.83 0.58 -11.50
N SER A 124 -23.05 -0.49 -11.37
CA SER A 124 -23.53 -1.71 -10.72
C SER A 124 -23.84 -1.38 -9.26
N TYR A 125 -25.05 -1.70 -8.82
CA TYR A 125 -25.55 -1.39 -7.49
C TYR A 125 -26.45 -2.52 -7.00
N GLY A 126 -26.46 -2.73 -5.68
CA GLY A 126 -27.42 -3.62 -5.06
C GLY A 126 -27.40 -3.55 -3.54
N THR A 127 -28.16 -4.44 -2.92
CA THR A 127 -28.24 -4.60 -1.47
C THR A 127 -27.62 -5.93 -1.05
N VAL A 128 -27.05 -5.95 0.15
CA VAL A 128 -26.51 -7.14 0.79
C VAL A 128 -27.29 -7.35 2.09
N PRO A 129 -28.46 -8.04 2.06
CA PRO A 129 -29.40 -8.05 3.18
C PRO A 129 -28.82 -8.66 4.47
N HIS A 130 -28.01 -9.71 4.35
CA HIS A 130 -27.44 -10.42 5.48
C HIS A 130 -26.45 -9.58 6.31
N VAL A 131 -25.84 -8.55 5.72
CA VAL A 131 -25.03 -7.56 6.45
C VAL A 131 -25.67 -6.17 6.50
N LYS A 132 -26.95 -6.04 6.10
CA LYS A 132 -27.71 -4.78 6.07
C LYS A 132 -26.96 -3.63 5.37
N ALA A 133 -26.33 -3.93 4.23
CA ALA A 133 -25.51 -2.96 3.49
C ALA A 133 -26.02 -2.72 2.07
N HIS A 134 -25.55 -1.64 1.46
CA HIS A 134 -25.65 -1.37 0.03
C HIS A 134 -24.26 -1.49 -0.59
N PHE A 135 -24.16 -1.94 -1.84
CA PHE A 135 -22.90 -1.92 -2.59
C PHE A 135 -23.05 -1.10 -3.87
N VAL A 136 -21.94 -0.50 -4.30
CA VAL A 136 -21.78 0.14 -5.60
C VAL A 136 -20.41 -0.22 -6.17
N GLU A 137 -20.35 -0.56 -7.45
CA GLU A 137 -19.10 -0.83 -8.15
C GLU A 137 -18.65 0.40 -8.95
N LEU A 138 -17.45 0.88 -8.68
CA LEU A 138 -16.84 2.01 -9.38
C LEU A 138 -15.62 1.50 -10.18
N PRO A 139 -15.75 1.28 -11.49
CA PRO A 139 -14.65 0.73 -12.29
C PRO A 139 -13.54 1.76 -12.55
N TYR A 140 -12.30 1.26 -12.63
CA TYR A 140 -11.12 2.01 -13.08
C TYR A 140 -10.89 1.84 -14.59
N LYS A 141 -10.02 2.68 -15.16
CA LYS A 141 -9.57 2.60 -16.57
C LYS A 141 -8.47 1.58 -16.80
#